data_AF-A0A7J7P8E0-F1
#
_entry.id   AF-A0A7J7P8E0-F1
#
_cell.length_a   1.000
_cell.length_b   1.000
_cell.length_c   1.000
_cell.angle_alpha   90.00
_cell.angle_beta   90.00
_cell.angle_gamma   90.00
#
_symmetry.space_group_name_H-M   'P 1'
#
loop_
_entity.id
_entity.type
_entity.pdbx_description
1 polymer ?
#
loop_
_entity_poly.entity_id
_entity_poly.type
_entity_poly.pdbx_seq_one_letter_code
_entity_poly.pdbx_strand_id
1 'polypeptide(L)'
;MDDVGMHWTDADFTCLTRTWVTTSVQTNGRTKGFTFYQKVNIIFNSDPECLTRRSCGSTKSQWYVFNAQCVAYKGIVAQERFRNSSRKIEEDQENDAHKIYKSLNGGNDFKHREAYKILVREPRWVNLRDDGLNHAAIEGVTASGSGIQIMLDELWLEKIQEKEENDRRRTEVMQHWQAKIDLEQANEDHKIMEKDLSTLSGDQLQYYLQRQAEIMKRLAKKGGPGT
;
A
#
# COMPACT_ATOMS: atom_id res chain seq x y z
N MET A 1 -11.85 -25.22 39.37
CA MET A 1 -12.39 -24.77 38.08
C MET A 1 -11.19 -24.38 37.27
N ASP A 2 -10.84 -25.24 36.33
CA ASP A 2 -9.52 -25.27 35.72
C ASP A 2 -9.28 -24.02 34.89
N ASP A 3 -8.12 -23.42 35.15
CA ASP A 3 -7.52 -22.32 34.42
C ASP A 3 -7.13 -22.84 33.02
N VAL A 4 -8.10 -22.90 32.11
CA VAL A 4 -7.86 -23.15 30.67
C VAL A 4 -7.29 -21.87 30.05
N GLY A 5 -6.11 -21.51 30.52
CA GLY A 5 -5.34 -20.38 30.06
C GLY A 5 -4.57 -20.73 28.78
N MET A 6 -4.74 -19.84 27.80
CA MET A 6 -3.61 -19.07 27.26
C MET A 6 -3.04 -19.40 25.87
N HIS A 7 -3.65 -20.29 25.08
CA HIS A 7 -3.25 -20.48 23.68
C HIS A 7 -4.37 -20.16 22.69
N TRP A 8 -4.02 -19.50 21.60
CA TRP A 8 -4.92 -19.25 20.47
C TRP A 8 -4.91 -20.47 19.55
N THR A 9 -6.09 -20.98 19.26
CA THR A 9 -6.28 -22.15 18.38
C THR A 9 -6.55 -21.70 16.95
N ASP A 10 -6.46 -22.62 16.00
CA ASP A 10 -6.82 -22.32 14.61
C ASP A 10 -8.31 -21.95 14.45
N ALA A 11 -9.17 -22.55 15.28
CA ALA A 11 -10.58 -22.17 15.37
C ALA A 11 -10.73 -20.71 15.86
N ASP A 12 -9.94 -20.28 16.86
CA ASP A 12 -9.95 -18.88 17.32
C ASP A 12 -9.51 -17.94 16.19
N PHE A 13 -8.47 -18.28 15.42
CA PHE A 13 -8.02 -17.46 14.28
C PHE A 13 -9.02 -17.42 13.13
N THR A 14 -9.71 -18.53 12.89
CA THR A 14 -10.80 -18.60 11.91
C THR A 14 -11.97 -17.71 12.33
N CYS A 15 -12.36 -17.73 13.62
CA CYS A 15 -13.40 -16.86 14.15
C CYS A 15 -12.96 -15.38 14.14
N LEU A 16 -11.71 -15.11 14.54
CA LEU A 16 -11.11 -13.77 14.48
C LEU A 16 -11.10 -13.21 13.06
N THR A 17 -10.78 -14.04 12.08
CA THR A 17 -10.80 -13.65 10.66
C THR A 17 -12.19 -13.28 10.20
N ARG A 18 -13.20 -14.11 10.51
CA ARG A 18 -14.59 -13.83 10.14
C ARG A 18 -15.09 -12.54 10.77
N THR A 19 -14.85 -12.35 12.06
CA THR A 19 -15.25 -11.15 12.80
C THR A 19 -14.55 -9.90 12.29
N TRP A 20 -13.27 -9.99 11.90
CA TRP A 20 -12.54 -8.91 11.25
C TRP A 20 -13.16 -8.56 9.89
N VAL A 21 -13.44 -9.56 9.04
CA VAL A 21 -14.07 -9.38 7.73
C VAL A 21 -15.45 -8.71 7.90
N THR A 22 -16.30 -9.24 8.78
CA THR A 22 -17.62 -8.66 9.09
C THR A 22 -17.49 -7.21 9.54
N THR A 23 -16.58 -6.91 10.46
CA THR A 23 -16.33 -5.54 10.93
C THR A 23 -15.84 -4.65 9.79
N SER A 24 -14.96 -5.16 8.94
CA SER A 24 -14.42 -4.41 7.80
C SER A 24 -15.53 -4.00 6.84
N VAL A 25 -16.50 -4.87 6.53
CA VAL A 25 -17.64 -4.56 5.67
C VAL A 25 -18.59 -3.55 6.32
N GLN A 26 -18.84 -3.67 7.63
CA GLN A 26 -19.77 -2.80 8.36
C GLN A 26 -19.23 -1.39 8.63
N THR A 27 -17.91 -1.19 8.63
CA THR A 27 -17.26 0.07 9.05
C THR A 27 -17.01 1.07 7.91
N ASN A 28 -17.86 1.09 6.87
CA ASN A 28 -17.80 2.03 5.73
C ASN A 28 -17.96 3.53 6.04
N GLY A 29 -17.84 3.93 7.30
CA GLY A 29 -17.82 5.31 7.74
C GLY A 29 -17.28 5.43 9.16
N ARG A 30 -16.74 6.60 9.50
CA ARG A 30 -16.29 6.98 10.86
C ARG A 30 -17.47 6.91 11.85
N THR A 31 -17.75 5.73 12.37
CA THR A 31 -18.77 5.54 13.41
C THR A 31 -18.19 6.02 14.75
N LYS A 32 -18.77 7.07 15.32
CA LYS A 32 -18.43 7.58 16.66
C LYS A 32 -18.64 6.49 17.72
N GLY A 33 -17.73 6.42 18.69
CA GLY A 33 -17.92 5.65 19.94
C GLY A 33 -16.95 4.49 20.18
N PHE A 34 -16.52 3.76 19.14
CA PHE A 34 -15.60 2.63 19.29
C PHE A 34 -14.57 2.57 18.16
N THR A 35 -13.31 2.27 18.52
CA THR A 35 -12.24 1.94 17.57
C THR A 35 -12.57 0.66 16.79
N PHE A 36 -11.91 0.46 15.65
CA PHE A 36 -12.12 -0.73 14.82
C PHE A 36 -11.96 -2.04 15.59
N TYR A 37 -10.86 -2.20 16.33
CA TYR A 37 -10.61 -3.43 17.10
C TYR A 37 -11.51 -3.61 18.32
N GLN A 38 -12.06 -2.53 18.88
CA GLN A 38 -13.11 -2.66 19.88
C GLN A 38 -14.37 -3.28 19.27
N LYS A 39 -14.75 -2.89 18.05
CA LYS A 39 -15.87 -3.50 17.32
C LYS A 39 -15.58 -4.97 16.98
N VAL A 40 -14.38 -5.27 16.47
CA VAL A 40 -13.95 -6.66 16.23
C VAL A 40 -14.08 -7.49 17.51
N ASN A 41 -13.58 -6.98 18.64
CA ASN A 41 -13.62 -7.70 19.92
C ASN A 41 -15.04 -7.88 20.46
N ILE A 42 -15.93 -6.90 20.29
CA ILE A 42 -17.35 -7.03 20.66
C ILE A 42 -18.00 -8.14 19.85
N ILE A 43 -17.83 -8.14 18.52
CA ILE A 43 -18.42 -9.17 17.65
C ILE A 43 -17.82 -10.54 17.98
N PHE A 44 -16.51 -10.63 18.11
CA PHE A 44 -15.80 -11.85 18.48
C PHE A 44 -16.30 -12.46 19.80
N ASN A 45 -16.45 -11.67 20.86
CA ASN A 45 -16.93 -12.17 22.15
C ASN A 45 -18.45 -12.45 22.19
N SER A 46 -19.19 -12.00 21.19
CA SER A 46 -20.64 -12.20 21.06
C SER A 46 -20.99 -13.34 20.11
N ASP A 47 -20.04 -13.79 19.30
CA ASP A 47 -20.21 -14.87 18.34
C ASP A 47 -20.20 -16.22 19.09
N PRO A 48 -21.27 -17.02 19.02
CA PRO A 48 -21.32 -18.33 19.70
C PRO A 48 -20.31 -19.34 19.12
N GLU A 49 -19.81 -19.13 17.91
CA GLU A 49 -18.75 -19.96 17.33
C GLU A 49 -17.34 -19.60 17.84
N CYS A 50 -17.18 -18.41 18.43
CA CYS A 50 -15.94 -18.01 19.08
C CYS A 50 -15.89 -18.61 20.49
N LEU A 51 -15.26 -19.78 20.60
CA LEU A 51 -15.23 -20.60 21.82
C LEU A 51 -14.54 -19.94 23.02
N THR A 52 -13.67 -18.96 22.78
CA THR A 52 -12.89 -18.31 23.85
C THR A 52 -13.19 -16.82 23.92
N ARG A 53 -13.48 -16.31 25.13
CA ARG A 53 -13.56 -14.86 25.35
C ARG A 53 -12.16 -14.27 25.45
N ARG A 54 -11.93 -13.16 24.75
CA ARG A 54 -10.62 -12.50 24.69
C ARG A 54 -10.75 -11.01 24.97
N SER A 55 -9.74 -10.42 25.60
CA SER A 55 -9.67 -8.97 25.75
C SER A 55 -9.38 -8.29 24.41
N CYS A 56 -9.85 -7.05 24.24
CA CYS A 56 -9.58 -6.27 23.02
C CYS A 56 -8.08 -6.15 22.72
N GLY A 57 -7.23 -6.01 23.76
CA GLY A 57 -5.78 -5.98 23.62
C GLY A 57 -5.22 -7.30 23.08
N SER A 58 -5.68 -8.43 23.62
CA SER A 58 -5.27 -9.76 23.16
C SER A 58 -5.70 -10.01 21.71
N THR A 59 -6.97 -9.74 21.39
CA THR A 59 -7.53 -9.87 20.03
C THR A 59 -6.73 -9.04 19.02
N LYS A 60 -6.44 -7.78 19.35
CA LYS A 60 -5.65 -6.88 18.50
C LYS A 60 -4.22 -7.41 18.30
N SER A 61 -3.52 -7.73 19.39
CA SER A 61 -2.14 -8.25 19.33
C SER A 61 -2.04 -9.50 18.47
N GLN A 62 -2.99 -10.42 18.64
CA GLN A 62 -2.97 -11.72 17.97
C GLN A 62 -3.34 -11.60 16.50
N TRP A 63 -4.25 -10.67 16.16
CA TRP A 63 -4.50 -10.31 14.77
C TRP A 63 -3.22 -9.89 14.05
N TYR A 64 -2.39 -9.01 14.64
CA TYR A 64 -1.18 -8.54 13.97
C TYR A 64 -0.19 -9.68 13.69
N VAL A 65 0.04 -10.54 14.68
CA VAL A 65 0.95 -11.70 14.54
C VAL A 65 0.44 -12.66 13.46
N PHE A 66 -0.84 -13.04 13.55
CA PHE A 66 -1.48 -13.92 12.58
C PHE A 66 -1.50 -13.33 11.17
N ASN A 67 -1.86 -12.05 11.05
CA ASN A 67 -1.92 -11.37 9.77
C ASN A 67 -0.55 -11.30 9.09
N ALA A 68 0.53 -11.05 9.85
CA ALA A 68 1.88 -11.08 9.32
C ALA A 68 2.24 -12.45 8.70
N GLN A 69 1.87 -13.55 9.38
CA GLN A 69 2.06 -14.90 8.87
C GLN A 69 1.26 -15.14 7.57
N CYS A 70 -0.01 -14.70 7.53
CA CYS A 70 -0.84 -14.79 6.32
C CYS A 70 -0.29 -13.96 5.16
N VAL A 71 0.26 -12.77 5.42
CA VAL A 71 0.87 -11.91 4.39
C VAL A 71 2.14 -12.53 3.85
N ALA A 72 3.01 -13.08 4.71
CA ALA A 72 4.21 -13.80 4.29
C ALA A 72 3.85 -15.03 3.44
N TYR A 73 2.88 -15.83 3.89
CA TYR A 73 2.37 -16.98 3.15
C TYR A 73 1.78 -16.59 1.78
N LYS A 74 1.00 -15.50 1.71
CA LYS A 74 0.49 -14.92 0.46
C LYS A 74 1.62 -14.58 -0.52
N GLY A 75 2.71 -13.99 -0.03
CA GLY A 75 3.88 -13.65 -0.83
C GLY A 75 4.52 -14.87 -1.47
N ILE A 76 4.69 -15.94 -0.69
CA ILE A 76 5.26 -17.22 -1.16
C ILE A 76 4.32 -17.88 -2.19
N VAL A 77 3.01 -17.92 -1.92
CA VAL A 77 2.01 -18.43 -2.87
C VAL A 77 2.06 -17.65 -4.19
N ALA A 78 2.19 -16.33 -4.14
CA ALA A 78 2.31 -15.49 -5.33
C ALA A 78 3.61 -15.77 -6.10
N GLN A 79 4.73 -15.97 -5.39
CA GLN A 79 6.01 -16.33 -6.00
C GLN A 79 5.95 -17.69 -6.70
N GLU A 80 5.32 -18.70 -6.09
CA GLU A 80 5.15 -20.02 -6.70
C GLU A 80 4.20 -19.99 -7.90
N ARG A 81 3.13 -19.19 -7.82
CA ARG A 81 2.24 -18.94 -8.98
C ARG A 81 2.99 -18.27 -10.13
N PHE A 82 3.88 -17.33 -9.84
CA PHE A 82 4.69 -16.65 -10.86
C PHE A 82 5.77 -17.56 -11.46
N ARG A 83 6.42 -18.39 -10.62
CA ARG A 83 7.38 -19.40 -11.07
C ARG A 83 6.75 -20.50 -11.91
N ASN A 84 5.43 -20.56 -11.98
CA ASN A 84 4.75 -21.68 -12.60
C ASN A 84 5.00 -21.76 -14.11
N SER A 85 5.89 -22.68 -14.46
CA SER A 85 6.08 -23.29 -15.77
C SER A 85 4.87 -24.16 -16.15
N SER A 86 3.83 -23.58 -16.73
CA SER A 86 2.78 -24.18 -17.59
C SER A 86 2.15 -25.57 -17.28
N ARG A 87 2.33 -26.21 -16.10
CA ARG A 87 1.86 -27.60 -15.90
C ARG A 87 1.36 -28.00 -14.51
N LYS A 88 1.50 -27.19 -13.46
CA LYS A 88 1.02 -27.54 -12.12
C LYS A 88 -0.39 -27.00 -11.86
N ILE A 89 -1.23 -27.83 -11.24
CA ILE A 89 -2.55 -27.44 -10.74
C ILE A 89 -2.42 -26.58 -9.47
N GLU A 90 -3.46 -25.82 -9.12
CA GLU A 90 -3.43 -24.86 -8.00
C GLU A 90 -3.08 -25.53 -6.65
N GLU A 91 -3.55 -26.76 -6.44
CA GLU A 91 -3.26 -27.55 -5.23
C GLU A 91 -1.76 -27.89 -5.09
N ASP A 92 -1.10 -28.22 -6.20
CA ASP A 92 0.35 -28.48 -6.21
C ASP A 92 1.16 -27.22 -5.89
N GLN A 93 0.70 -26.06 -6.39
CA GLN A 93 1.33 -24.77 -6.08
C GLN A 93 1.20 -24.41 -4.61
N GLU A 94 0.03 -24.66 -4.01
CA GLU A 94 -0.18 -24.42 -2.59
C GLU A 94 0.67 -25.38 -1.72
N ASN A 95 0.79 -26.64 -2.14
CA ASN A 95 1.66 -27.62 -1.48
C ASN A 95 3.14 -27.23 -1.55
N ASP A 96 3.60 -26.69 -2.69
CA ASP A 96 4.97 -26.21 -2.85
C ASP A 96 5.21 -24.91 -2.07
N ALA A 97 4.25 -23.98 -2.08
CA ALA A 97 4.29 -22.78 -1.24
C ALA A 97 4.38 -23.13 0.25
N HIS A 98 3.69 -24.19 0.68
CA HIS A 98 3.74 -24.68 2.05
C HIS A 98 5.10 -25.26 2.43
N LYS A 99 5.73 -26.04 1.53
CA LYS A 99 7.10 -26.55 1.74
C LYS A 99 8.10 -25.40 1.88
N ILE A 100 7.96 -24.36 1.06
CA ILE A 100 8.82 -23.16 1.10
C ILE A 100 8.59 -22.39 2.39
N TYR A 101 7.34 -22.15 2.78
CA TYR A 101 7.04 -21.49 4.05
C TYR A 101 7.67 -22.24 5.23
N LYS A 102 7.52 -23.57 5.25
CA LYS A 102 8.08 -24.42 6.30
C LYS A 102 9.61 -24.36 6.34
N SER A 103 10.28 -24.40 5.18
CA SER A 103 11.75 -24.33 5.14
C SER A 103 12.28 -22.98 5.62
N LEU A 104 11.60 -21.89 5.25
CA LEU A 104 11.98 -20.54 5.66
C LEU A 104 11.69 -20.29 7.16
N ASN A 105 10.65 -20.92 7.71
CA ASN A 105 10.21 -20.72 9.10
C ASN A 105 10.87 -21.67 10.11
N GLY A 106 12.10 -22.12 9.85
CA GLY A 106 12.83 -23.03 10.74
C GLY A 106 12.15 -24.39 10.93
N GLY A 107 11.41 -24.86 9.93
CA GLY A 107 10.66 -26.12 9.97
C GLY A 107 9.23 -25.99 10.51
N ASN A 108 8.80 -24.79 10.92
CA ASN A 108 7.45 -24.57 11.42
C ASN A 108 6.43 -24.46 10.29
N ASP A 109 5.38 -25.27 10.38
CA ASP A 109 4.32 -25.34 9.39
C ASP A 109 3.40 -24.09 9.43
N PHE A 110 2.84 -23.72 8.28
CA PHE A 110 1.76 -22.73 8.25
C PHE A 110 0.47 -23.36 8.77
N LYS A 111 0.02 -22.93 9.96
CA LYS A 111 -1.09 -23.58 10.66
C LYS A 111 -2.47 -23.02 10.30
N HIS A 112 -2.52 -21.83 9.68
CA HIS A 112 -3.75 -21.04 9.57
C HIS A 112 -4.40 -21.08 8.20
N ARG A 113 -4.54 -22.28 7.62
CA ARG A 113 -5.03 -22.46 6.25
C ARG A 113 -6.47 -22.00 6.07
N GLU A 114 -7.38 -22.38 6.96
CA GLU A 114 -8.79 -22.03 6.82
C GLU A 114 -9.02 -20.52 7.00
N ALA A 115 -8.38 -19.93 8.00
CA ALA A 115 -8.38 -18.49 8.20
C ALA A 115 -7.79 -17.74 6.97
N TYR A 116 -6.69 -18.24 6.40
CA TYR A 116 -6.10 -17.68 5.17
C TYR A 116 -7.03 -17.77 3.96
N LYS A 117 -7.73 -18.90 3.76
CA LYS A 117 -8.72 -19.07 2.67
C LYS A 117 -9.87 -18.07 2.77
N ILE A 118 -10.25 -17.66 3.97
CA ILE A 118 -11.25 -16.60 4.17
C ILE A 118 -10.66 -15.25 3.79
N LEU A 119 -9.45 -14.94 4.27
CA LEU A 119 -8.77 -13.66 4.01
C LEU A 119 -8.51 -13.41 2.53
N VAL A 120 -8.03 -14.41 1.77
CA VAL A 120 -7.71 -14.26 0.34
C VAL A 120 -8.95 -13.96 -0.52
N ARG A 121 -10.15 -14.22 0.00
CA ARG A 121 -11.42 -13.88 -0.66
C ARG A 121 -11.91 -12.48 -0.33
N GLU A 122 -11.38 -11.84 0.72
CA GLU A 122 -11.79 -10.50 1.14
C GLU A 122 -11.02 -9.43 0.33
N PRO A 123 -11.68 -8.68 -0.57
CA PRO A 123 -11.00 -7.72 -1.44
C PRO A 123 -10.27 -6.64 -0.66
N ARG A 124 -10.79 -6.22 0.49
CA ARG A 124 -10.10 -5.21 1.32
C ARG A 124 -8.76 -5.71 1.78
N TRP A 125 -8.70 -6.94 2.29
CA TRP A 125 -7.45 -7.54 2.74
C TRP A 125 -6.48 -7.82 1.58
N VAL A 126 -7.00 -8.31 0.46
CA VAL A 126 -6.18 -8.57 -0.74
C VAL A 126 -5.56 -7.29 -1.27
N ASN A 127 -6.32 -6.20 -1.27
CA ASN A 127 -5.95 -4.88 -1.74
C ASN A 127 -5.47 -3.95 -0.62
N LEU A 128 -5.09 -4.48 0.57
CA LEU A 128 -4.28 -3.76 1.56
C LEU A 128 -2.86 -3.54 0.99
N ARG A 129 -2.77 -2.88 -0.16
CA ARG A 129 -1.60 -2.13 -0.59
C ARG A 129 -1.81 -0.69 -0.11
N ASP A 130 -0.76 -0.12 0.47
CA ASP A 130 -0.49 1.32 0.62
C ASP A 130 -0.67 2.03 1.98
N ASP A 131 -1.45 1.54 2.94
CA ASP A 131 -1.65 2.30 4.19
C ASP A 131 -0.95 1.69 5.42
N GLY A 132 0.39 1.69 5.42
CA GLY A 132 1.24 1.77 6.63
C GLY A 132 1.13 0.72 7.76
N LEU A 133 0.25 -0.29 7.67
CA LEU A 133 -0.01 -1.25 8.77
C LEU A 133 0.98 -2.42 8.86
N ASN A 134 1.93 -2.52 7.92
CA ASN A 134 2.94 -3.60 7.92
C ASN A 134 4.12 -3.35 8.87
N HIS A 135 4.35 -2.12 9.36
CA HIS A 135 5.49 -1.84 10.24
C HIS A 135 5.26 -2.30 11.69
N ALA A 136 4.06 -2.09 12.22
CA ALA A 136 3.73 -2.45 13.61
C ALA A 136 3.61 -3.97 13.85
N ALA A 137 3.41 -4.76 12.79
CA ALA A 137 3.36 -6.22 12.89
C ALA A 137 4.77 -6.86 12.88
N ILE A 138 5.77 -6.15 12.35
CA ILE A 138 7.18 -6.59 12.31
C ILE A 138 7.86 -6.32 13.66
N GLU A 139 7.53 -5.22 14.34
CA GLU A 139 8.08 -4.90 15.67
C GLU A 139 7.63 -5.85 16.79
N GLY A 140 6.61 -6.69 16.56
CA GLY A 140 6.14 -7.70 17.51
C GLY A 140 6.85 -9.06 17.40
N VAL A 141 7.65 -9.28 16.34
CA VAL A 141 8.47 -10.50 16.14
C VAL A 141 9.89 -10.25 16.65
N THR A 142 10.02 -9.63 17.82
CA THR A 142 11.28 -9.55 18.55
C THR A 142 11.57 -10.90 19.22
N ALA A 143 12.13 -11.84 18.45
CA ALA A 143 13.13 -12.83 18.90
C ALA A 143 13.13 -14.05 17.98
N SER A 144 13.74 -13.93 16.80
CA SER A 144 14.46 -15.02 16.12
C SER A 144 14.88 -14.50 14.76
N GLY A 145 16.18 -14.38 14.50
CA GLY A 145 16.73 -14.14 13.17
C GLY A 145 16.44 -15.30 12.23
N SER A 146 15.16 -15.50 11.89
CA SER A 146 14.72 -16.49 10.93
C SER A 146 14.94 -15.96 9.51
N GLY A 147 15.22 -16.86 8.57
CA GLY A 147 15.40 -16.50 7.15
C GLY A 147 14.20 -15.80 6.53
N ILE A 148 13.01 -15.91 7.14
CA ILE A 148 11.81 -15.14 6.76
C ILE A 148 12.01 -13.65 7.03
N GLN A 149 12.63 -13.26 8.15
CA GLN A 149 12.87 -11.86 8.46
C GLN A 149 13.85 -11.24 7.45
N ILE A 150 14.93 -11.95 7.14
CA ILE A 150 15.93 -11.51 6.15
C ILE A 150 15.27 -11.35 4.77
N MET A 151 14.46 -12.34 4.33
CA MET A 151 13.76 -12.26 3.05
C MET A 151 12.72 -11.13 3.01
N LEU A 152 12.02 -10.88 4.13
CA LEU A 152 11.07 -9.77 4.23
C LEU A 152 11.78 -8.41 4.24
N ASP A 153 12.94 -8.31 4.91
CA ASP A 153 13.77 -7.10 4.94
C ASP A 153 14.37 -6.81 3.56
N GLU A 154 14.86 -7.84 2.84
CA GLU A 154 15.37 -7.72 1.47
C GLU A 154 14.27 -7.31 0.48
N LEU A 155 13.10 -7.97 0.52
CA LEU A 155 11.94 -7.59 -0.30
C LEU A 155 11.41 -6.18 0.03
N TRP A 156 11.59 -5.73 1.27
CA TRP A 156 11.19 -4.39 1.70
C TRP A 156 12.19 -3.34 1.23
N LEU A 157 13.49 -3.61 1.30
CA LEU A 157 14.55 -2.75 0.76
C LEU A 157 14.40 -2.58 -0.75
N GLU A 158 14.14 -3.67 -1.49
CA GLU A 158 13.87 -3.61 -2.93
C GLU A 158 12.63 -2.76 -3.24
N LYS A 159 11.56 -2.88 -2.46
CA LYS A 159 10.34 -2.06 -2.64
C LYS A 159 10.52 -0.59 -2.27
N ILE A 160 11.35 -0.27 -1.28
CA ILE A 160 11.71 1.11 -0.97
C ILE A 160 12.49 1.70 -2.11
N GLN A 161 13.49 0.99 -2.62
CA GLN A 161 14.27 1.44 -3.76
C GLN A 161 13.39 1.63 -5.00
N GLU A 162 12.45 0.71 -5.26
CA GLU A 162 11.48 0.84 -6.35
C GLU A 162 10.54 2.04 -6.15
N LYS A 163 10.10 2.31 -4.91
CA LYS A 163 9.28 3.48 -4.59
C LYS A 163 10.05 4.78 -4.79
N GLU A 164 11.25 4.88 -4.22
CA GLU A 164 12.12 6.04 -4.36
C GLU A 164 12.46 6.31 -5.82
N GLU A 165 12.74 5.26 -6.59
CA GLU A 165 12.98 5.35 -8.03
C GLU A 165 11.74 5.80 -8.81
N ASN A 166 10.55 5.29 -8.48
CA ASN A 166 9.31 5.72 -9.10
C ASN A 166 8.95 7.18 -8.74
N ASP A 167 9.18 7.60 -7.50
CA ASP A 167 8.97 8.97 -7.05
C ASP A 167 9.98 9.93 -7.71
N ARG A 168 11.23 9.48 -7.90
CA ARG A 168 12.25 10.18 -8.70
C ARG A 168 11.78 10.36 -10.14
N ARG A 169 11.38 9.28 -10.82
CA ARG A 169 10.86 9.32 -12.20
C ARG A 169 9.64 10.22 -12.34
N ARG A 170 8.71 10.17 -11.39
CA ARG A 170 7.55 11.08 -11.37
C ARG A 170 7.97 12.53 -11.28
N THR A 171 8.94 12.84 -10.41
CA THR A 171 9.47 14.19 -10.25
C THR A 171 10.18 14.65 -11.53
N GLU A 172 11.00 13.80 -12.14
CA GLU A 172 11.68 14.08 -13.41
C GLU A 172 10.69 14.32 -14.55
N VAL A 173 9.65 13.50 -14.67
CA VAL A 173 8.58 13.68 -15.68
C VAL A 173 7.85 15.01 -15.47
N MET A 174 7.53 15.35 -14.21
CA MET A 174 6.89 16.64 -13.89
C MET A 174 7.79 17.82 -14.22
N GLN A 175 9.10 17.73 -13.94
CA GLN A 175 10.08 18.75 -14.29
C GLN A 175 10.23 18.89 -15.80
N HIS A 176 10.32 17.78 -16.54
CA HIS A 176 10.39 17.80 -18.00
C HIS A 176 9.12 18.40 -18.62
N TRP A 177 7.95 18.04 -18.10
CA TRP A 177 6.68 18.59 -18.57
C TRP A 177 6.58 20.09 -18.31
N GLN A 178 6.99 20.54 -17.12
CA GLN A 178 7.03 21.96 -16.79
C GLN A 178 8.03 22.72 -17.68
N ALA A 179 9.24 22.19 -17.87
CA ALA A 179 10.26 22.78 -18.75
C ALA A 179 9.77 22.87 -20.21
N LYS A 180 9.02 21.87 -20.68
CA LYS A 180 8.40 21.89 -22.02
C LYS A 180 7.38 23.01 -22.15
N ILE A 181 6.51 23.19 -21.15
CA ILE A 181 5.54 24.30 -21.13
C ILE A 181 6.25 25.65 -21.14
N ASP A 182 7.29 25.80 -20.31
CA ASP A 182 8.06 27.04 -20.26
C ASP A 182 8.77 27.34 -21.61
N LEU A 183 9.29 26.31 -22.28
CA LEU A 183 9.90 26.43 -23.60
C LEU A 183 8.87 26.82 -24.68
N GLU A 184 7.70 26.18 -24.69
CA GLU A 184 6.61 26.50 -25.61
C GLU A 184 6.13 27.94 -25.40
N GLN A 185 5.93 28.36 -24.15
CA GLN A 185 5.57 29.73 -23.81
C GLN A 185 6.65 30.73 -24.25
N ALA A 186 7.94 30.41 -24.04
CA ALA A 186 9.04 31.28 -24.46
C ALA A 186 9.10 31.42 -25.99
N ASN A 187 8.82 30.33 -26.72
CA ASN A 187 8.78 30.34 -28.18
C ASN A 187 7.59 31.18 -28.71
N GLU A 188 6.41 31.06 -28.10
CA GLU A 188 5.26 31.92 -28.42
C GLU A 188 5.54 33.39 -28.13
N ASP A 189 6.12 33.68 -26.96
CA ASP A 189 6.51 35.03 -26.57
C ASP A 189 7.50 35.62 -27.58
N HIS A 190 8.50 34.84 -28.02
CA HIS A 190 9.46 35.24 -29.05
C HIS A 190 8.77 35.57 -30.39
N LYS A 191 7.84 34.73 -30.85
CA LYS A 191 7.06 34.98 -32.08
C LYS A 191 6.23 36.26 -32.00
N ILE A 192 5.69 36.58 -30.83
CA ILE A 192 4.93 37.81 -30.59
C ILE A 192 5.87 39.02 -30.57
N MET A 193 7.05 38.89 -29.96
CA MET A 193 8.05 39.96 -29.87
C MET A 193 8.69 40.29 -31.23
N GLU A 194 8.92 39.29 -32.08
CA GLU A 194 9.51 39.47 -33.42
C GLU A 194 8.50 39.83 -34.51
N LYS A 195 7.20 39.90 -34.18
CA LYS A 195 6.16 40.17 -35.17
C LYS A 195 6.37 41.56 -35.77
N ASP A 196 6.58 41.61 -37.09
CA ASP A 196 6.56 42.87 -37.82
C ASP A 196 5.16 43.50 -37.77
N LEU A 197 5.11 44.68 -37.15
CA LEU A 197 3.88 45.42 -36.87
C LEU A 197 3.47 46.35 -38.01
N SER A 198 4.36 46.60 -38.98
CA SER A 198 4.15 47.59 -40.05
C SER A 198 3.03 47.22 -41.03
N THR A 199 2.66 45.94 -41.07
CA THR A 199 1.65 45.37 -41.99
C THR A 199 0.30 45.10 -41.33
N LEU A 200 0.13 45.41 -40.04
CA LEU A 200 -1.05 45.08 -39.26
C LEU A 200 -2.13 46.19 -39.31
N SER A 201 -3.40 45.80 -39.20
CA SER A 201 -4.51 46.75 -39.02
C SER A 201 -4.48 47.39 -37.62
N GLY A 202 -5.19 48.50 -37.43
CA GLY A 202 -5.18 49.25 -36.16
C GLY A 202 -5.52 48.41 -34.92
N ASP A 203 -6.54 47.55 -35.01
CA ASP A 203 -6.95 46.68 -33.90
C ASP A 203 -5.92 45.57 -33.63
N GLN A 204 -5.33 45.00 -34.69
CA GLN A 204 -4.29 43.99 -34.56
C GLN A 204 -3.03 44.59 -33.95
N LEU A 205 -2.64 45.79 -34.38
CA LEU A 205 -1.50 46.51 -33.86
C LEU A 205 -1.63 46.74 -32.35
N GLN A 206 -2.79 47.21 -31.88
CA GLN A 206 -3.03 47.39 -30.44
C GLN A 206 -2.93 46.08 -29.66
N TYR A 207 -3.50 44.99 -30.18
CA TYR A 207 -3.42 43.67 -29.55
C TYR A 207 -1.96 43.22 -29.37
N TYR A 208 -1.13 43.30 -30.42
CA TYR A 208 0.27 42.87 -30.34
C TYR A 208 1.11 43.75 -29.42
N LEU A 209 0.91 45.08 -29.44
CA LEU A 209 1.59 46.00 -28.52
C LEU A 209 1.25 45.69 -27.06
N GLN A 210 -0.02 45.42 -26.76
CA GLN A 210 -0.44 45.04 -25.41
C GLN A 210 0.22 43.72 -24.97
N ARG A 211 0.24 42.71 -25.85
CA ARG A 211 0.89 41.42 -25.54
C ARG A 211 2.40 41.55 -25.35
N GLN A 212 3.08 42.35 -26.16
CA GLN A 212 4.52 42.63 -25.98
C GLN A 212 4.79 43.30 -24.62
N ALA A 213 3.96 44.26 -24.21
CA ALA A 213 4.07 44.91 -22.90
C ALA A 213 3.83 43.92 -21.72
N GLU A 214 2.88 43.00 -21.86
CA GLU A 214 2.63 41.94 -20.88
C GLU A 214 3.80 40.96 -20.76
N ILE A 215 4.38 40.54 -21.89
CA ILE A 215 5.57 39.67 -21.95
C ILE A 215 6.74 40.33 -21.21
N MET A 216 7.03 41.60 -21.53
CA MET A 216 8.13 42.35 -20.90
C MET A 216 7.96 42.49 -19.38
N LYS A 217 6.72 42.72 -18.90
CA LYS A 217 6.43 42.74 -17.45
C LYS A 217 6.69 41.38 -16.79
N ARG A 218 6.32 40.27 -17.44
CA ARG A 218 6.59 38.91 -16.92
C ARG A 218 8.08 38.60 -16.86
N LEU A 219 8.85 38.97 -17.89
CA LEU A 219 10.30 38.78 -17.94
C LEU A 219 11.02 39.62 -16.87
N ALA A 220 10.63 40.88 -16.70
CA ALA A 220 11.15 41.75 -15.64
C ALA A 220 10.87 41.19 -14.24
N LYS A 221 9.72 40.54 -14.03
CA LYS A 221 9.36 39.88 -12.76
C LYS A 221 10.14 38.58 -12.52
N LYS A 222 10.48 37.80 -13.56
CA LYS A 222 11.33 36.60 -13.45
C LYS A 222 12.82 36.93 -13.25
N GLY A 223 13.29 38.11 -13.69
CA GLY A 223 14.70 38.54 -13.60
C GLY A 223 15.03 39.53 -12.46
N GLY A 224 14.06 39.91 -11.62
CA GLY A 224 14.30 40.79 -10.47
C GLY A 224 15.04 40.06 -9.34
N PRO A 225 15.88 40.75 -8.53
CA PRO A 225 16.68 40.12 -7.48
C PRO A 225 15.77 39.61 -6.36
N GLY A 226 15.45 38.31 -6.42
CA GLY A 226 14.95 37.52 -5.30
C GLY A 226 16.11 36.75 -4.70
N THR A 227 16.73 37.34 -3.67
CA THR A 227 17.46 36.64 -2.61
C THR A 227 16.60 35.56 -1.97
#